data_AF-A0A0G2AVN4-F1
#
_entry.id   AF-A0A0G2AVN4-F1
#
_cell.length_a   1.000
_cell.length_b   1.000
_cell.length_c   1.000
_cell.angle_alpha   90.00
_cell.angle_beta   90.00
_cell.angle_gamma   90.00
#
_symmetry.space_group_name_H-M   'P 1'
#
loop_
_entity.id
_entity.type
_entity.pdbx_description
1 polymer ?
#
loop_
_entity_poly.entity_id
_entity_poly.type
_entity_poly.pdbx_seq_one_letter_code
_entity_poly.pdbx_strand_id
1 'polypeptide(L)'
;IPAAEAVLAASPFTLAYADDDDRTFSWELKDEDLANLLVPAKSGLGLEDEALRRFFEPIEVAVNVEAQDARFTANGSRAETFIPSRAGRQVDTKANAEMLEQAVLSLQSEPAQLVVSVTKPGVALEEANDLGIKERLGTGVSSYAGSPPNRIKNIRNGVRLLNGLLIPPGETFSLLNALAPFTTENGYLPELVIKGDKIIPEIGGGLCQIGSTTFRAVMNAGLEVTERRNHSLVVTYYNDPRLLYLCRF
;
A
#
# COMPACT_ATOMS: atom_id res chain seq x y z
N ILE A 1 33.11 28.85 9.85
CA ILE A 1 33.28 29.24 8.43
C ILE A 1 34.24 28.28 7.71
N PRO A 2 35.49 28.01 8.17
CA PRO A 2 36.40 27.10 7.44
C PRO A 2 35.87 25.67 7.30
N ALA A 3 35.20 25.13 8.32
CA ALA A 3 34.62 23.79 8.28
C ALA A 3 33.47 23.66 7.26
N ALA A 4 32.66 24.70 7.09
CA ALA A 4 31.55 24.68 6.14
C ALA A 4 32.07 24.81 4.70
N GLU A 5 33.08 25.66 4.48
CA GLU A 5 33.76 25.77 3.18
C GLU A 5 34.41 24.45 2.77
N ALA A 6 35.02 23.72 3.72
CA ALA A 6 35.60 22.41 3.45
C ALA A 6 34.56 21.37 3.04
N VAL A 7 33.38 21.36 3.69
CA VAL A 7 32.25 20.49 3.31
C VAL A 7 31.76 20.82 1.89
N LEU A 8 31.55 22.09 1.58
CA LEU A 8 31.09 22.51 0.25
C LEU A 8 32.11 22.16 -0.83
N ALA A 9 33.41 22.28 -0.54
CA ALA A 9 34.48 21.89 -1.46
C ALA A 9 34.61 20.37 -1.67
N ALA A 10 34.13 19.55 -0.73
CA ALA A 10 34.13 18.09 -0.84
C ALA A 10 32.90 17.55 -1.58
N SER A 11 31.94 18.41 -1.95
CA SER A 11 30.76 18.03 -2.73
C SER A 11 31.12 17.58 -4.17
N PRO A 12 30.24 16.80 -4.83
CA PRO A 12 28.99 16.25 -4.32
C PRO A 12 29.19 15.03 -3.42
N PHE A 13 28.25 14.82 -2.50
CA PHE A 13 28.10 13.53 -1.82
C PHE A 13 27.03 12.72 -2.55
N THR A 14 27.32 11.46 -2.85
CA THR A 14 26.45 10.66 -3.72
C THR A 14 25.80 9.51 -2.96
N LEU A 15 24.48 9.37 -3.10
CA LEU A 15 23.75 8.16 -2.74
C LEU A 15 23.47 7.33 -4.00
N ALA A 16 23.89 6.08 -4.00
CA ALA A 16 23.67 5.14 -5.08
C ALA A 16 22.71 4.02 -4.66
N TYR A 17 21.86 3.58 -5.58
CA TYR A 17 20.93 2.48 -5.38
C TYR A 17 20.89 1.61 -6.64
N ALA A 18 20.86 0.30 -6.46
CA ALA A 18 20.61 -0.66 -7.54
C ALA A 18 19.40 -1.49 -7.14
N ASP A 19 18.42 -1.62 -8.03
CA ASP A 19 17.24 -2.44 -7.78
C ASP A 19 17.42 -3.89 -8.25
N ASP A 20 16.41 -4.73 -7.99
CA ASP A 20 16.42 -6.16 -8.33
C ASP A 20 16.48 -6.43 -9.85
N ASP A 21 16.25 -5.42 -10.69
CA ASP A 21 16.35 -5.50 -12.16
C ASP A 21 17.69 -4.94 -12.68
N ASP A 22 18.69 -4.79 -11.80
CA ASP A 22 20.00 -4.17 -12.06
C ASP A 22 19.91 -2.72 -12.57
N ARG A 23 18.79 -2.01 -12.35
CA ARG A 23 18.70 -0.59 -12.67
C ARG A 23 19.38 0.21 -11.58
N THR A 24 20.30 1.08 -11.98
CA THR A 24 21.04 1.95 -11.07
C THR A 24 20.44 3.34 -11.04
N PHE A 25 20.39 3.89 -9.84
CA PHE A 25 19.93 5.23 -9.53
C PHE A 25 21.00 5.92 -8.68
N SER A 26 21.21 7.20 -8.91
CA SER A 26 22.13 8.01 -8.12
C SER A 26 21.56 9.39 -7.85
N TRP A 27 21.68 9.85 -6.61
CA TRP A 27 21.30 11.19 -6.20
C TRP A 27 22.52 11.87 -5.61
N GLU A 28 22.77 13.09 -6.07
CA GLU A 28 23.90 13.89 -5.65
C GLU A 28 23.40 14.98 -4.71
N LEU A 29 24.08 15.14 -3.58
CA LEU A 29 23.95 16.27 -2.70
C LEU A 29 25.01 17.30 -3.08
N LYS A 30 24.58 18.32 -3.83
CA LYS A 30 25.47 19.34 -4.40
C LYS A 30 25.77 20.43 -3.37
N ASP A 31 26.70 21.31 -3.70
CA ASP A 31 27.05 22.47 -2.88
C ASP A 31 25.83 23.35 -2.55
N GLU A 32 24.94 23.60 -3.51
CA GLU A 32 23.69 24.34 -3.30
C GLU A 32 22.76 23.66 -2.29
N ASP A 33 22.65 22.33 -2.34
CA ASP A 33 21.84 21.55 -1.40
C ASP A 33 22.47 21.58 0.00
N LEU A 34 23.78 21.31 0.07
CA LEU A 34 24.57 21.34 1.30
C LEU A 34 24.51 22.69 2.00
N ALA A 35 24.55 23.80 1.25
CA ALA A 35 24.47 25.15 1.81
C ALA A 35 23.14 25.39 2.55
N ASN A 36 22.06 24.75 2.10
CA ASN A 36 20.74 24.82 2.75
C ASN A 36 20.58 23.80 3.91
N LEU A 37 21.39 22.74 3.92
CA LEU A 37 21.36 21.66 4.90
C LEU A 37 22.25 21.93 6.12
N LEU A 38 23.37 22.63 5.96
CA LEU A 38 24.34 22.82 7.03
C LEU A 38 23.84 23.81 8.10
N VAL A 39 23.80 23.34 9.34
CA VAL A 39 23.43 24.16 10.52
C VAL A 39 24.51 24.12 11.60
N PRO A 40 24.66 25.18 12.42
CA PRO A 40 25.51 25.13 13.60
C PRO A 40 24.99 24.13 14.64
N ALA A 41 25.89 23.27 15.13
CA ALA A 41 25.59 22.30 16.18
C ALA A 41 26.50 22.51 17.40
N LYS A 42 26.15 21.89 18.55
CA LYS A 42 26.93 22.01 19.81
C LYS A 42 28.40 21.62 19.65
N SER A 43 28.70 20.72 18.71
CA SER A 43 30.05 20.19 18.43
C SER A 43 30.54 20.50 17.01
N GLY A 44 30.08 21.61 16.39
CA GLY A 44 30.55 22.04 15.08
C GLY A 44 29.41 22.27 14.09
N LEU A 45 29.35 21.43 13.05
CA LEU A 45 28.29 21.43 12.05
C LEU A 45 27.37 20.23 12.26
N GLY A 46 26.12 20.36 11.86
CA GLY A 46 25.16 19.27 11.71
C GLY A 46 24.33 19.49 10.45
N LEU A 47 23.46 18.53 10.15
CA LEU A 47 22.49 18.65 9.06
C LEU A 47 21.10 18.98 9.61
N GLU A 48 20.34 19.78 8.86
CA GLU A 48 18.99 20.18 9.23
C GLU A 48 17.96 19.12 8.82
N ASP A 49 17.15 18.67 9.77
CA ASP A 49 16.22 17.55 9.61
C ASP A 49 15.17 17.77 8.51
N GLU A 50 14.60 18.98 8.40
CA GLU A 50 13.55 19.28 7.42
C GLU A 50 14.12 19.39 5.99
N ALA A 51 15.32 19.95 5.83
CA ALA A 51 16.04 19.97 4.57
C ALA A 51 16.46 18.55 4.14
N LEU A 52 16.89 17.71 5.08
CA LEU A 52 17.17 16.29 4.83
C LEU A 52 15.91 15.56 4.34
N ARG A 53 14.78 15.79 5.03
CA ARG A 53 13.49 15.22 4.64
C ARG A 53 13.10 15.59 3.20
N ARG A 54 13.28 16.86 2.80
CA ARG A 54 13.01 17.32 1.43
C ARG A 54 13.93 16.71 0.39
N PHE A 55 15.19 16.47 0.75
CA PHE A 55 16.13 15.76 -0.12
C PHE A 55 15.72 14.30 -0.33
N PHE A 56 15.23 13.62 0.71
CA PHE A 56 14.78 12.23 0.61
C PHE A 56 13.43 12.04 -0.07
N GLU A 57 12.52 13.02 -0.04
CA GLU A 57 11.18 12.91 -0.65
C GLU A 57 11.20 12.42 -2.13
N PRO A 58 11.98 12.98 -3.06
CA PRO A 58 12.05 12.46 -4.43
C PRO A 58 12.72 11.07 -4.52
N ILE A 59 13.62 10.73 -3.60
CA ILE A 59 14.26 9.41 -3.52
C ILE A 59 13.23 8.36 -3.09
N GLU A 60 12.45 8.67 -2.05
CA GLU A 60 11.35 7.85 -1.57
C GLU A 60 10.32 7.60 -2.68
N VAL A 61 9.95 8.62 -3.45
CA VAL A 61 9.02 8.46 -4.60
C VAL A 61 9.58 7.51 -5.66
N ALA A 62 10.90 7.54 -5.90
CA ALA A 62 11.54 6.70 -6.92
C ALA A 62 11.77 5.24 -6.46
N VAL A 63 12.06 5.05 -5.17
CA VAL A 63 12.54 3.77 -4.62
C VAL A 63 11.46 3.00 -3.87
N ASN A 64 10.55 3.70 -3.18
CA ASN A 64 9.55 3.04 -2.35
C ASN A 64 8.55 2.29 -3.22
N VAL A 65 8.38 1.01 -2.91
CA VAL A 65 7.47 0.12 -3.60
C VAL A 65 6.76 -0.71 -2.55
N GLU A 66 5.43 -0.73 -2.57
CA GLU A 66 4.70 -1.63 -1.69
C GLU A 66 4.91 -3.09 -2.10
N ALA A 67 4.97 -3.97 -1.10
CA ALA A 67 4.97 -5.40 -1.33
C ALA A 67 3.66 -5.80 -2.02
N GLN A 68 3.76 -6.73 -2.95
CA GLN A 68 2.60 -7.28 -3.65
C GLN A 68 2.56 -8.78 -3.38
N ASP A 69 1.48 -9.23 -2.77
CA ASP A 69 1.28 -10.65 -2.54
C ASP A 69 1.06 -11.40 -3.85
N ALA A 70 1.42 -12.69 -3.83
CA ALA A 70 1.05 -13.58 -4.91
C ALA A 70 -0.49 -13.61 -5.05
N ARG A 71 -0.97 -13.63 -6.29
CA ARG A 71 -2.40 -13.76 -6.58
C ARG A 71 -2.67 -14.99 -7.41
N PHE A 72 -3.92 -15.44 -7.48
CA PHE A 72 -4.30 -16.50 -8.40
C PHE A 72 -5.48 -16.13 -9.29
N THR A 73 -5.56 -16.76 -10.46
CA THR A 73 -6.77 -16.83 -11.28
C THR A 73 -7.49 -18.15 -11.02
N ALA A 74 -8.82 -18.12 -10.91
CA ALA A 74 -9.62 -19.32 -10.77
C ALA A 74 -10.20 -19.75 -12.12
N ASN A 75 -10.17 -21.06 -12.40
CA ASN A 75 -10.90 -21.67 -13.50
C ASN A 75 -11.89 -22.70 -12.93
N GLY A 76 -13.17 -22.33 -12.96
CA GLY A 76 -14.23 -23.10 -12.30
C GLY A 76 -14.07 -23.11 -10.78
N SER A 77 -13.75 -24.27 -10.21
CA SER A 77 -13.57 -24.47 -8.76
C SER A 77 -12.11 -24.58 -8.31
N ARG A 78 -11.13 -24.44 -9.22
CA ARG A 78 -9.70 -24.61 -8.91
C ARG A 78 -8.90 -23.35 -9.26
N ALA A 79 -7.88 -23.05 -8.46
CA ALA A 79 -6.87 -22.05 -8.80
C ALA A 79 -5.99 -22.58 -9.95
N GLU A 80 -5.67 -21.73 -10.93
CA GLU A 80 -4.98 -22.14 -12.17
C GLU A 80 -3.67 -21.37 -12.42
N THR A 81 -3.68 -20.04 -12.38
CA THR A 81 -2.45 -19.24 -12.65
C THR A 81 -2.08 -18.41 -11.44
N PHE A 82 -0.83 -18.51 -10.99
CA PHE A 82 -0.29 -17.67 -9.93
C PHE A 82 0.48 -16.47 -10.49
N ILE A 83 0.08 -15.27 -10.10
CA ILE A 83 0.84 -14.04 -10.32
C ILE A 83 1.91 -13.98 -9.22
N PRO A 84 3.20 -13.84 -9.57
CA PRO A 84 4.29 -13.83 -8.59
C PRO A 84 4.14 -12.67 -7.62
N SER A 85 4.48 -12.94 -6.37
CA SER A 85 4.66 -11.92 -5.35
C SER A 85 5.87 -11.04 -5.66
N ARG A 86 5.83 -9.76 -5.29
CA ARG A 86 6.96 -8.84 -5.35
C ARG A 86 7.25 -8.30 -3.96
N ALA A 87 8.52 -8.32 -3.56
CA ALA A 87 8.93 -7.70 -2.30
C ALA A 87 8.69 -6.18 -2.36
N GLY A 88 8.29 -5.63 -1.22
CA GLY A 88 8.23 -4.20 -1.00
C GLY A 88 9.60 -3.66 -0.60
N ARG A 89 9.80 -2.37 -0.81
CA ARG A 89 11.02 -1.65 -0.48
C ARG A 89 10.67 -0.30 0.09
N GLN A 90 11.37 0.10 1.14
CA GLN A 90 11.20 1.40 1.74
C GLN A 90 12.56 1.97 2.14
N VAL A 91 12.85 3.19 1.71
CA VAL A 91 14.05 3.95 2.10
C VAL A 91 14.07 4.09 3.63
N ASP A 92 15.18 3.72 4.25
CA ASP A 92 15.40 3.98 5.68
C ASP A 92 15.95 5.40 5.83
N THR A 93 15.05 6.38 5.86
CA THR A 93 15.39 7.81 5.90
C THR A 93 16.30 8.14 7.08
N LYS A 94 16.11 7.47 8.22
CA LYS A 94 16.92 7.67 9.42
C LYS A 94 18.34 7.14 9.23
N ALA A 95 18.49 5.88 8.81
CA ALA A 95 19.81 5.29 8.59
C ALA A 95 20.60 6.04 7.51
N ASN A 96 19.93 6.47 6.43
CA ASN A 96 20.57 7.26 5.38
C ASN A 96 20.94 8.68 5.84
N ALA A 97 20.12 9.33 6.67
CA ALA A 97 20.46 10.63 7.25
C ALA A 97 21.71 10.55 8.13
N GLU A 98 21.78 9.57 9.03
CA GLU A 98 22.95 9.34 9.90
C GLU A 98 24.21 9.04 9.08
N MET A 99 24.10 8.21 8.04
CA MET A 99 25.19 7.89 7.12
C MET A 99 25.67 9.14 6.36
N LEU A 100 24.73 9.94 5.83
CA LEU A 100 25.05 11.14 5.06
C LEU A 100 25.69 12.21 5.94
N GLU A 101 25.19 12.40 7.17
CA GLU A 101 25.80 13.30 8.14
C GLU A 101 27.23 12.88 8.47
N GLN A 102 27.49 11.59 8.70
CA GLN A 102 28.85 11.10 8.93
C GLN A 102 29.76 11.36 7.73
N ALA A 103 29.31 11.02 6.52
CA ALA A 103 30.09 11.23 5.29
C ALA A 103 30.43 12.71 5.07
N VAL A 104 29.44 13.59 5.27
CA VAL A 104 29.60 15.05 5.17
C VAL A 104 30.60 15.57 6.20
N LEU A 105 30.46 15.19 7.47
CA LEU A 105 31.33 15.67 8.54
C LEU A 105 32.76 15.10 8.47
N SER A 106 32.93 13.91 7.90
CA SER A 106 34.24 13.31 7.65
C SER A 106 34.85 13.67 6.30
N LEU A 107 34.16 14.47 5.48
CA LEU A 107 34.56 14.83 4.12
C LEU A 107 34.81 13.62 3.21
N GLN A 108 34.05 12.54 3.41
CA GLN A 108 34.13 11.33 2.61
C GLN A 108 33.09 11.40 1.48
N SER A 109 33.54 11.71 0.26
CA SER A 109 32.67 11.89 -0.91
C SER A 109 32.51 10.63 -1.79
N GLU A 110 33.03 9.49 -1.34
CA GLU A 110 32.80 8.21 -2.02
C GLU A 110 31.30 7.88 -2.05
N PRO A 111 30.75 7.32 -3.15
CA PRO A 111 29.35 6.97 -3.23
C PRO A 111 28.91 6.04 -2.10
N ALA A 112 27.94 6.48 -1.33
CA ALA A 112 27.33 5.70 -0.27
C ALA A 112 26.13 4.91 -0.82
N GLN A 113 25.99 3.66 -0.38
CA GLN A 113 24.86 2.83 -0.80
C GLN A 113 23.60 3.24 -0.03
N LEU A 114 22.52 3.55 -0.75
CA LEU A 114 21.22 3.86 -0.17
C LEU A 114 20.71 2.66 0.64
N VAL A 115 20.45 2.89 1.92
CA VAL A 115 19.90 1.89 2.83
C VAL A 115 18.40 1.77 2.59
N VAL A 116 17.95 0.58 2.21
CA VAL A 116 16.54 0.26 2.05
C VAL A 116 16.16 -0.91 2.94
N SER A 117 14.97 -0.83 3.54
CA SER A 117 14.32 -1.96 4.18
C SER A 117 13.48 -2.72 3.16
N VAL A 118 13.58 -4.05 3.17
CA VAL A 118 12.80 -4.92 2.27
C VAL A 118 11.67 -5.55 3.07
N THR A 119 10.44 -5.31 2.62
CA THR A 119 9.23 -5.92 3.18
C THR A 119 8.89 -7.14 2.35
N LYS A 120 8.96 -8.33 2.95
CA LYS A 120 8.54 -9.56 2.26
C LYS A 120 7.04 -9.52 1.98
N PRO A 121 6.58 -10.08 0.85
CA PRO A 121 5.15 -10.32 0.65
C PRO A 121 4.64 -11.27 1.73
N GLY A 122 3.37 -11.14 2.11
CA GLY A 122 2.72 -12.04 3.07
C GLY A 122 2.61 -13.47 2.53
N VAL A 123 2.49 -13.63 1.20
CA VAL A 123 2.51 -14.93 0.51
C VAL A 123 3.46 -14.90 -0.67
N ALA A 124 4.50 -15.73 -0.65
CA ALA A 124 5.53 -15.80 -1.69
C ALA A 124 5.21 -16.87 -2.76
N LEU A 125 5.64 -16.64 -4.01
CA LEU A 125 5.36 -17.57 -5.12
C LEU A 125 6.00 -18.96 -4.95
N GLU A 126 7.13 -19.09 -4.24
CA GLU A 126 7.72 -20.42 -4.01
C GLU A 126 6.77 -21.34 -3.22
N GLU A 127 5.87 -20.76 -2.42
CA GLU A 127 4.80 -21.46 -1.70
C GLU A 127 3.54 -21.66 -2.56
N ALA A 128 3.42 -20.96 -3.71
CA ALA A 128 2.20 -20.92 -4.51
C ALA A 128 1.80 -22.26 -5.14
N ASN A 129 2.78 -23.10 -5.49
CA ASN A 129 2.52 -24.41 -6.09
C ASN A 129 1.97 -25.44 -5.08
N ASP A 130 2.04 -25.17 -3.77
CA ASP A 130 1.54 -26.05 -2.70
C ASP A 130 0.74 -25.29 -1.62
N LEU A 131 -0.06 -24.30 -2.02
CA LEU A 131 -0.90 -23.53 -1.09
C LEU A 131 -2.01 -24.33 -0.40
N GLY A 132 -2.13 -25.63 -0.71
CA GLY A 132 -3.15 -26.50 -0.12
C GLY A 132 -4.60 -26.13 -0.48
N ILE A 133 -4.82 -25.32 -1.52
CA ILE A 133 -6.18 -24.93 -1.98
C ILE A 133 -6.86 -26.13 -2.65
N LYS A 134 -7.72 -26.83 -1.91
CA LYS A 134 -8.36 -28.07 -2.36
C LYS A 134 -9.75 -27.86 -2.95
N GLU A 135 -10.52 -26.95 -2.38
CA GLU A 135 -11.93 -26.76 -2.72
C GLU A 135 -12.45 -25.37 -2.36
N ARG A 136 -13.66 -25.07 -2.84
CA ARG A 136 -14.37 -23.83 -2.53
C ARG A 136 -15.24 -24.04 -1.29
N LEU A 137 -14.93 -23.31 -0.22
CA LEU A 137 -15.67 -23.41 1.05
C LEU A 137 -17.04 -22.72 1.01
N GLY A 138 -17.15 -21.56 0.35
CA GLY A 138 -18.38 -20.77 0.33
C GLY A 138 -18.48 -19.85 -0.87
N THR A 139 -19.66 -19.31 -1.11
CA THR A 139 -19.91 -18.35 -2.20
C THR A 139 -20.96 -17.35 -1.76
N GLY A 140 -20.68 -16.08 -2.02
CA GLY A 140 -21.64 -14.99 -1.87
C GLY A 140 -21.94 -14.39 -3.23
N VAL A 141 -23.22 -14.15 -3.52
CA VAL A 141 -23.66 -13.57 -4.79
C VAL A 141 -24.52 -12.35 -4.51
N SER A 142 -24.29 -11.28 -5.26
CA SER A 142 -25.18 -10.13 -5.35
C SER A 142 -25.16 -9.58 -6.78
N SER A 143 -26.21 -8.86 -7.17
CA SER A 143 -26.28 -8.21 -8.49
C SER A 143 -26.17 -6.71 -8.33
N TYR A 144 -25.40 -6.05 -9.19
CA TYR A 144 -25.38 -4.59 -9.35
C TYR A 144 -25.87 -4.17 -10.74
N ALA A 145 -26.54 -5.06 -11.47
CA ALA A 145 -27.12 -4.74 -12.77
C ALA A 145 -28.06 -3.52 -12.68
N GLY A 146 -27.99 -2.63 -13.67
CA GLY A 146 -28.78 -1.39 -13.67
C GLY A 146 -28.30 -0.29 -12.71
N SER A 147 -27.16 -0.48 -12.04
CA SER A 147 -26.60 0.56 -11.16
C SER A 147 -26.13 1.81 -11.92
N PRO A 148 -26.07 2.97 -11.26
CA PRO A 148 -25.45 4.16 -11.83
C PRO A 148 -23.99 3.93 -12.28
N PRO A 149 -23.50 4.67 -13.29
CA PRO A 149 -22.16 4.45 -13.84
C PRO A 149 -21.03 4.54 -12.80
N ASN A 150 -21.09 5.51 -11.87
CA ASN A 150 -20.05 5.68 -10.84
C ASN A 150 -20.06 4.50 -9.86
N ARG A 151 -21.24 4.09 -9.37
CA ARG A 151 -21.41 2.85 -8.60
C ARG A 151 -20.80 1.63 -9.28
N ILE A 152 -21.06 1.43 -10.57
CA ILE A 152 -20.49 0.31 -11.34
C ILE A 152 -18.96 0.37 -11.36
N LYS A 153 -18.39 1.55 -11.62
CA LYS A 153 -16.93 1.74 -11.64
C LYS A 153 -16.31 1.48 -10.28
N ASN A 154 -16.91 1.99 -9.20
CA ASN A 154 -16.45 1.75 -7.83
C ASN A 154 -16.47 0.27 -7.47
N ILE A 155 -17.56 -0.44 -7.78
CA ILE A 155 -17.67 -1.88 -7.51
C ILE A 155 -16.62 -2.66 -8.31
N ARG A 156 -16.44 -2.34 -9.61
CA ARG A 156 -15.41 -2.98 -10.44
C ARG A 156 -14.00 -2.76 -9.89
N ASN A 157 -13.68 -1.55 -9.45
CA ASN A 157 -12.38 -1.25 -8.85
C ASN A 157 -12.17 -2.03 -7.55
N GLY A 158 -13.18 -2.06 -6.65
CA GLY A 158 -13.10 -2.86 -5.43
C GLY A 158 -12.93 -4.37 -5.71
N VAL A 159 -13.67 -4.92 -6.67
CA VAL A 159 -13.50 -6.32 -7.07
C VAL A 159 -12.09 -6.57 -7.63
N ARG A 160 -11.54 -5.65 -8.43
CA ARG A 160 -10.17 -5.76 -8.95
C ARG A 160 -9.14 -5.85 -7.82
N LEU A 161 -9.28 -5.04 -6.75
CA LEU A 161 -8.38 -5.08 -5.59
C LEU A 161 -8.45 -6.42 -4.85
N LEU A 162 -9.64 -7.00 -4.74
CA LEU A 162 -9.89 -8.25 -4.00
C LEU A 162 -9.63 -9.52 -4.80
N ASN A 163 -9.74 -9.46 -6.12
CA ASN A 163 -9.71 -10.65 -6.95
C ASN A 163 -8.35 -11.35 -6.87
N GLY A 164 -8.37 -12.63 -6.50
CA GLY A 164 -7.18 -13.47 -6.41
C GLY A 164 -6.32 -13.23 -5.17
N LEU A 165 -6.79 -12.48 -4.17
CA LEU A 165 -6.07 -12.36 -2.89
C LEU A 165 -5.91 -13.73 -2.23
N LEU A 166 -4.72 -13.96 -1.67
CA LEU A 166 -4.41 -15.12 -0.84
C LEU A 166 -4.45 -14.69 0.62
N ILE A 167 -5.18 -15.44 1.44
CA ILE A 167 -5.28 -15.21 2.89
C ILE A 167 -4.73 -16.47 3.56
N PRO A 168 -3.54 -16.40 4.18
CA PRO A 168 -2.95 -17.47 4.97
C PRO A 168 -3.89 -18.06 6.03
N PRO A 169 -3.78 -19.36 6.32
CA PRO A 169 -4.49 -19.98 7.43
C PRO A 169 -4.19 -19.28 8.76
N GLY A 170 -5.24 -18.91 9.51
CA GLY A 170 -5.11 -18.24 10.81
C GLY A 170 -4.91 -16.72 10.76
N GLU A 171 -4.79 -16.12 9.57
CA GLU A 171 -4.70 -14.67 9.44
C GLU A 171 -6.07 -13.99 9.56
N THR A 172 -6.08 -12.77 10.10
CA THR A 172 -7.27 -11.90 10.10
C THR A 172 -7.29 -11.01 8.87
N PHE A 173 -8.27 -11.23 7.99
CA PHE A 173 -8.50 -10.39 6.82
C PHE A 173 -9.44 -9.22 7.13
N SER A 174 -9.05 -8.01 6.74
CA SER A 174 -9.90 -6.81 6.80
C SER A 174 -10.29 -6.34 5.41
N LEU A 175 -11.60 -6.34 5.12
CA LEU A 175 -12.11 -5.88 3.84
C LEU A 175 -11.98 -4.37 3.68
N LEU A 176 -12.17 -3.58 4.76
CA LEU A 176 -11.93 -2.13 4.74
C LEU A 176 -10.49 -1.85 4.30
N ASN A 177 -9.52 -2.54 4.90
CA ASN A 177 -8.10 -2.33 4.59
C ASN A 177 -7.79 -2.73 3.15
N ALA A 178 -8.34 -3.85 2.68
CA ALA A 178 -8.14 -4.32 1.31
C ALA A 178 -8.78 -3.42 0.24
N LEU A 179 -9.73 -2.56 0.61
CA LEU A 179 -10.38 -1.58 -0.29
C LEU A 179 -9.85 -0.15 -0.09
N ALA A 180 -9.03 0.10 0.94
CA ALA A 180 -8.44 1.39 1.18
C ALA A 180 -7.27 1.67 0.19
N PRO A 181 -6.89 2.95 0.00
CA PRO A 181 -7.56 4.16 0.46
C PRO A 181 -8.78 4.53 -0.43
N PHE A 182 -9.81 5.15 0.16
CA PHE A 182 -11.01 5.57 -0.58
C PHE A 182 -10.82 6.94 -1.25
N THR A 183 -9.96 7.01 -2.27
CA THR A 183 -9.64 8.26 -2.97
C THR A 183 -9.86 8.17 -4.47
N THR A 184 -9.86 9.32 -5.13
CA THR A 184 -9.92 9.43 -6.60
C THR A 184 -8.72 8.79 -7.28
N GLU A 185 -7.54 8.91 -6.66
CA GLU A 185 -6.27 8.36 -7.15
C GLU A 185 -6.31 6.83 -7.11
N ASN A 186 -6.96 6.25 -6.09
CA ASN A 186 -7.20 4.81 -6.03
C ASN A 186 -8.36 4.35 -6.94
N GLY A 187 -8.87 5.21 -7.83
CA GLY A 187 -9.86 4.86 -8.84
C GLY A 187 -11.32 4.88 -8.36
N TYR A 188 -11.60 5.49 -7.22
CA TYR A 188 -12.97 5.67 -6.73
C TYR A 188 -13.58 7.00 -7.17
N LEU A 189 -14.90 6.99 -7.37
CA LEU A 189 -15.69 8.14 -7.79
C LEU A 189 -16.75 8.49 -6.74
N PRO A 190 -17.22 9.75 -6.69
CA PRO A 190 -18.34 10.14 -5.84
C PRO A 190 -19.61 9.36 -6.22
N GLU A 191 -20.25 8.77 -5.22
CA GLU A 191 -21.52 8.05 -5.34
C GLU A 191 -22.24 8.03 -3.99
N LEU A 192 -23.54 7.74 -3.99
CA LEU A 192 -24.36 7.78 -2.77
C LEU A 192 -23.86 6.80 -1.69
N VAL A 193 -23.67 7.33 -0.48
CA VAL A 193 -23.41 6.59 0.76
C VAL A 193 -24.42 6.95 1.83
N ILE A 194 -24.63 6.05 2.78
CA ILE A 194 -25.43 6.30 3.98
C ILE A 194 -24.50 6.78 5.09
N LYS A 195 -24.72 8.00 5.60
CA LYS A 195 -23.96 8.61 6.68
C LYS A 195 -24.91 9.09 7.76
N GLY A 196 -24.99 8.33 8.86
CA GLY A 196 -26.00 8.56 9.89
C GLY A 196 -27.41 8.34 9.32
N ASP A 197 -28.22 9.37 9.35
CA ASP A 197 -29.60 9.40 8.84
C ASP A 197 -29.71 9.93 7.40
N LYS A 198 -28.60 10.28 6.75
CA LYS A 198 -28.59 10.92 5.42
C LYS A 198 -27.98 10.05 4.34
N ILE A 199 -28.44 10.27 3.12
CA ILE A 199 -27.86 9.72 1.89
C ILE A 199 -27.18 10.88 1.17
N ILE A 200 -25.85 10.84 1.09
CA ILE A 200 -25.04 11.91 0.47
C ILE A 200 -24.01 11.31 -0.49
N PRO A 201 -23.57 12.02 -1.53
CA PRO A 201 -22.44 11.59 -2.35
C PRO A 201 -21.13 11.62 -1.55
N GLU A 202 -20.38 10.51 -1.55
CA GLU A 202 -19.02 10.42 -0.99
C GLU A 202 -18.16 9.52 -1.90
N ILE A 203 -16.84 9.65 -1.84
CA ILE A 203 -15.93 8.81 -2.62
C ILE A 203 -16.10 7.34 -2.21
N GLY A 204 -16.23 6.45 -3.20
CA GLY A 204 -16.36 5.01 -2.94
C GLY A 204 -17.79 4.56 -2.62
N GLY A 205 -18.82 5.37 -2.94
CA GLY A 205 -20.20 4.91 -2.83
C GLY A 205 -20.47 3.64 -3.64
N GLY A 206 -21.25 2.72 -3.07
CA GLY A 206 -21.54 1.40 -3.63
C GLY A 206 -20.72 0.23 -3.07
N LEU A 207 -19.60 0.47 -2.39
CA LEU A 207 -18.72 -0.58 -1.87
C LEU A 207 -19.34 -1.43 -0.75
N CYS A 208 -20.38 -0.95 -0.08
CA CYS A 208 -21.16 -1.76 0.88
C CYS A 208 -21.80 -3.01 0.26
N GLN A 209 -22.00 -3.02 -1.07
CA GLN A 209 -22.42 -4.23 -1.78
C GLN A 209 -21.34 -5.31 -1.76
N ILE A 210 -20.07 -4.92 -1.99
CA ILE A 210 -18.94 -5.85 -1.94
C ILE A 210 -18.89 -6.46 -0.56
N GLY A 211 -18.96 -5.61 0.47
CA GLY A 211 -19.11 -6.07 1.84
C GLY A 211 -20.18 -7.14 2.01
N SER A 212 -21.42 -6.79 1.67
CA SER A 212 -22.55 -7.72 1.86
C SER A 212 -22.34 -9.04 1.11
N THR A 213 -21.66 -9.00 -0.04
CA THR A 213 -21.32 -10.19 -0.83
C THR A 213 -20.22 -11.02 -0.18
N THR A 214 -19.17 -10.38 0.33
CA THR A 214 -18.08 -11.02 1.07
C THR A 214 -18.61 -11.73 2.31
N PHE A 215 -19.48 -11.10 3.08
CA PHE A 215 -20.07 -11.73 4.27
C PHE A 215 -20.94 -12.94 3.96
N ARG A 216 -21.70 -12.92 2.85
CA ARG A 216 -22.40 -14.12 2.37
C ARG A 216 -21.43 -15.25 2.11
N ALA A 217 -20.29 -14.95 1.47
CA ALA A 217 -19.27 -15.95 1.18
C ALA A 217 -18.66 -16.53 2.47
N VAL A 218 -18.28 -15.66 3.41
CA VAL A 218 -17.68 -16.02 4.71
C VAL A 218 -18.64 -16.85 5.56
N MET A 219 -19.91 -16.42 5.67
CA MET A 219 -20.94 -17.17 6.40
C MET A 219 -21.21 -18.53 5.78
N ASN A 220 -21.32 -18.61 4.44
CA ASN A 220 -21.52 -19.88 3.74
C ASN A 220 -20.29 -20.80 3.82
N ALA A 221 -19.10 -20.24 4.02
CA ALA A 221 -17.86 -20.98 4.23
C ALA A 221 -17.68 -21.45 5.69
N GLY A 222 -18.51 -20.98 6.63
CA GLY A 222 -18.37 -21.29 8.06
C GLY A 222 -17.13 -20.66 8.71
N LEU A 223 -16.58 -19.59 8.11
CA LEU A 223 -15.43 -18.88 8.66
C LEU A 223 -15.85 -17.94 9.80
N GLU A 224 -14.94 -17.71 10.75
CA GLU A 224 -15.17 -16.80 11.87
C GLU A 224 -15.24 -15.33 11.40
N VAL A 225 -16.20 -14.58 11.96
CA VAL A 225 -16.33 -13.13 11.73
C VAL A 225 -15.93 -12.42 13.02
N THR A 226 -14.73 -11.88 13.06
CA THR A 226 -14.16 -11.20 14.24
C THR A 226 -14.76 -9.82 14.46
N GLU A 227 -15.09 -9.09 13.39
CA GLU A 227 -15.74 -7.77 13.45
C GLU A 227 -16.73 -7.58 12.29
N ARG A 228 -17.82 -6.86 12.54
CA ARG A 228 -18.73 -6.35 11.50
C ARG A 228 -19.46 -5.10 11.94
N ARG A 229 -19.83 -4.21 11.00
CA ARG A 229 -20.65 -3.03 11.28
C ARG A 229 -21.84 -2.92 10.32
N ASN A 230 -23.04 -2.85 10.89
CA ASN A 230 -24.27 -2.70 10.11
C ASN A 230 -24.49 -1.23 9.69
N HIS A 231 -25.23 -1.02 8.61
CA HIS A 231 -25.74 0.30 8.25
C HIS A 231 -26.83 0.77 9.23
N SER A 232 -27.01 2.08 9.31
CA SER A 232 -28.10 2.75 10.03
C SER A 232 -29.45 2.67 9.32
N LEU A 233 -29.46 2.47 8.00
CA LEU A 233 -30.66 2.37 7.17
C LEU A 233 -30.70 1.05 6.39
N VAL A 234 -31.90 0.54 6.15
CA VAL A 234 -32.14 -0.67 5.35
C VAL A 234 -31.96 -0.35 3.85
N VAL A 235 -31.25 -1.22 3.14
CA VAL A 235 -31.04 -1.14 1.70
C VAL A 235 -31.71 -2.34 1.06
N THR A 236 -32.86 -2.09 0.44
CA THR A 236 -33.80 -3.12 -0.01
C THR A 236 -33.26 -4.02 -1.12
N TYR A 237 -32.40 -3.50 -2.00
CA TYR A 237 -31.81 -4.30 -3.08
C TYR A 237 -30.65 -5.20 -2.64
N TYR A 238 -30.30 -5.21 -1.35
CA TYR A 238 -29.44 -6.23 -0.76
C TYR A 238 -30.23 -7.38 -0.12
N ASN A 239 -31.57 -7.41 -0.17
CA ASN A 239 -32.32 -8.47 0.48
C ASN A 239 -31.98 -9.84 -0.13
N ASP A 240 -31.42 -10.72 0.71
CA ASP A 240 -31.51 -12.16 0.54
C ASP A 240 -32.51 -12.64 1.61
N PRO A 241 -33.58 -13.37 1.25
CA PRO A 241 -34.55 -13.87 2.22
C PRO A 241 -33.94 -14.78 3.30
N ARG A 242 -32.69 -15.22 3.15
CA ARG A 242 -31.97 -16.09 4.10
C ARG A 242 -30.99 -15.33 5.01
N LEU A 243 -30.67 -14.08 4.71
CA LEU A 243 -29.65 -13.31 5.43
C LEU A 243 -30.14 -11.89 5.71
N LEU A 244 -30.53 -11.65 6.96
CA LEU A 244 -30.97 -10.36 7.46
C LEU A 244 -29.77 -9.39 7.60
N TYR A 245 -29.75 -8.38 6.73
CA TYR A 245 -29.16 -7.03 6.88
C TYR A 245 -27.63 -6.83 6.78
N LEU A 246 -27.23 -6.15 5.68
CA LEU A 246 -26.24 -5.06 5.49
C LEU A 246 -24.94 -5.03 6.31
N CYS A 247 -23.81 -4.75 5.63
CA CYS A 247 -22.56 -4.43 6.33
C CYS A 247 -21.61 -3.47 5.58
N ARG A 248 -20.89 -2.68 6.40
CA ARG A 248 -19.60 -2.04 6.16
C ARG A 248 -18.56 -2.96 6.83
N PHE A 249 -17.48 -3.31 6.15
CA PHE A 249 -16.40 -4.21 6.61
C PHE A 249 -15.08 -3.61 6.26
#